data_AF-A0A3M2RTK0-F1
#
_entry.id   AF-A0A3M2RTK0-F1
#
_cell.length_a   1.000
_cell.length_b   1.000
_cell.length_c   1.000
_cell.angle_alpha   90.00
_cell.angle_beta   90.00
_cell.angle_gamma   90.00
#
_symmetry.space_group_name_H-M   'P 1'
#
loop_
_entity.id
_entity.type
_entity.pdbx_description
1 polymer ?
#
loop_
_entity_poly.entity_id
_entity_poly.type
_entity_poly.pdbx_seq_one_letter_code
_entity_poly.pdbx_strand_id
1 'polypeptide(L)'
;MTPAPKIGSNRPGPHPAAGKRPVDLPEWRVPTETGYVVGSNLVGEQSTKQTPFKVIVVGSGAAGIDFLHHSLTAFKGLDVDVRCFDKNADVGGTWYENRYPGCACDGPSPSYQFAWRPNPEWSKYYSESPEIWEYIKGIVPDEGLDRFIQLNTEVKKATWDEKKSVWTVVLASTDGSKHAWKWPDIPGLQSFKGRIFHTANYQEGYDLKGKRVAVIGSGSSGVQMVASIYDDVNKLYTWVRSPTWITAGFAQKYAGKNGANLSYTEEDKKKWREDPEKYREYRKLIEEEINQRFKVIIRNTAESQEANET
;
A
#
# COMPACT_ATOMS: atom_id res chain seq x y z
N MET A 1 -18.94 -23.67 7.51
CA MET A 1 -19.00 -23.47 6.05
C MET A 1 -20.23 -22.62 5.75
N THR A 2 -20.03 -21.32 5.51
CA THR A 2 -21.11 -20.43 5.11
C THR A 2 -21.44 -20.71 3.64
N PRO A 3 -22.71 -20.94 3.26
CA PRO A 3 -23.05 -21.17 1.86
C PRO A 3 -22.66 -19.97 1.01
N ALA A 4 -22.22 -20.22 -0.22
CA ALA A 4 -21.89 -19.18 -1.19
C ALA A 4 -23.06 -18.18 -1.30
N PRO A 5 -22.79 -16.87 -1.42
CA PRO A 5 -23.83 -15.86 -1.51
C PRO A 5 -24.73 -16.19 -2.71
N LYS A 6 -26.03 -16.37 -2.47
CA LYS A 6 -27.03 -16.49 -3.53
C LYS A 6 -27.11 -15.15 -4.25
N ILE A 7 -26.65 -15.12 -5.49
CA ILE A 7 -26.79 -13.96 -6.34
C ILE A 7 -28.22 -13.95 -6.89
N GLY A 8 -29.01 -12.97 -6.47
CA GLY A 8 -30.37 -12.74 -6.96
C GLY A 8 -31.26 -12.07 -5.92
N SER A 9 -31.58 -10.79 -6.14
CA SER A 9 -32.64 -10.00 -5.49
C SER A 9 -32.68 -9.98 -3.95
N ASN A 10 -32.74 -8.78 -3.36
CA ASN A 10 -33.03 -8.58 -1.92
C ASN A 10 -34.44 -9.04 -1.49
N ARG A 11 -35.17 -9.81 -2.31
CA ARG A 11 -36.51 -10.34 -2.03
C ARG A 11 -36.47 -11.87 -1.89
N PRO A 12 -37.08 -12.44 -0.84
CA PRO A 12 -37.30 -13.89 -0.74
C PRO A 12 -38.17 -14.41 -1.91
N GLY A 13 -37.71 -15.44 -2.61
CA GLY A 13 -38.43 -16.11 -3.70
C GLY A 13 -37.58 -16.29 -4.97
N PRO A 14 -38.02 -17.12 -5.93
CA PRO A 14 -37.34 -17.23 -7.23
C PRO A 14 -37.37 -15.88 -7.96
N HIS A 15 -36.22 -15.45 -8.47
CA HIS A 15 -36.12 -14.23 -9.27
C HIS A 15 -37.09 -14.32 -10.46
N PRO A 16 -37.76 -13.24 -10.91
CA PRO A 16 -38.64 -13.29 -12.09
C PRO A 16 -37.95 -13.81 -13.36
N ALA A 17 -36.62 -13.69 -13.44
CA ALA A 17 -35.77 -14.24 -14.50
C ALA A 17 -35.47 -15.76 -14.37
N ALA A 18 -35.88 -16.41 -13.28
CA ALA A 18 -35.62 -17.83 -13.00
C ALA A 18 -36.51 -18.79 -13.81
N GLY A 19 -37.63 -18.31 -14.38
CA GLY A 19 -38.56 -19.15 -15.17
C GLY A 19 -38.36 -19.07 -16.70
N LYS A 20 -37.91 -17.93 -17.22
CA LYS A 20 -37.57 -17.71 -18.64
C LYS A 20 -36.42 -16.70 -18.70
N ARG A 21 -35.29 -17.12 -19.27
CA ARG A 21 -34.14 -16.23 -19.52
C ARG A 21 -34.61 -15.11 -20.45
N PRO A 22 -34.49 -13.82 -20.09
CA PRO A 22 -35.12 -12.75 -20.86
C PRO A 22 -34.54 -12.57 -22.27
N VAL A 23 -33.28 -12.97 -22.50
CA VAL A 23 -32.59 -12.77 -23.78
C VAL A 23 -31.49 -13.85 -23.90
N ASP A 24 -31.67 -14.82 -24.78
CA ASP A 24 -30.60 -15.73 -25.26
C ASP A 24 -30.73 -15.72 -26.78
N LEU A 25 -30.08 -14.75 -27.41
CA LEU A 25 -30.19 -14.55 -28.85
C LEU A 25 -29.20 -15.49 -29.57
N PRO A 26 -29.58 -16.16 -30.67
CA PRO A 26 -28.72 -17.13 -31.36
C PRO A 26 -27.34 -16.57 -31.73
N GLU A 27 -27.25 -15.27 -32.08
CA GLU A 27 -26.02 -14.57 -32.40
C GLU A 27 -25.01 -14.50 -31.25
N TRP A 28 -25.44 -14.64 -29.99
CA TRP A 28 -24.55 -14.65 -28.81
C TRP A 28 -23.69 -15.91 -28.73
N ARG A 29 -24.14 -16.98 -29.41
CA ARG A 29 -23.44 -18.27 -29.49
C ARG A 29 -22.42 -18.31 -30.62
N VAL A 30 -22.43 -17.30 -31.49
CA VAL A 30 -21.46 -17.16 -32.58
C VAL A 30 -20.19 -16.54 -31.99
N PRO A 31 -19.03 -17.22 -32.08
CA PRO A 31 -17.77 -16.61 -31.67
C PRO A 31 -17.50 -15.35 -32.48
N THR A 32 -17.08 -14.28 -31.79
CA THR A 32 -16.50 -13.11 -32.44
C THR A 32 -15.23 -13.49 -33.22
N GLU A 33 -14.69 -12.57 -34.01
CA GLU A 33 -13.39 -12.74 -34.67
C GLU A 33 -12.24 -13.08 -33.68
N THR A 34 -12.44 -12.75 -32.39
CA THR A 34 -11.49 -13.01 -31.30
C THR A 34 -11.73 -14.36 -30.60
N GLY A 35 -12.73 -15.13 -31.04
CA GLY A 35 -13.13 -16.39 -30.43
C GLY A 35 -13.95 -16.25 -29.15
N TYR A 36 -14.30 -15.02 -28.74
CA TYR A 36 -15.15 -14.76 -27.59
C TYR A 36 -16.61 -15.11 -27.93
N VAL A 37 -17.25 -15.84 -27.05
CA VAL A 37 -18.68 -16.18 -27.13
C VAL A 37 -19.34 -15.53 -25.93
N VAL A 38 -20.42 -14.78 -26.15
CA VAL A 38 -21.20 -14.21 -25.05
C VAL A 38 -21.72 -15.37 -24.21
N GLY A 39 -21.24 -15.45 -22.98
CA GLY A 39 -21.64 -16.50 -22.05
C GLY A 39 -23.15 -16.42 -21.81
N SER A 40 -23.80 -17.58 -21.70
CA SER A 40 -25.22 -17.64 -21.33
C SER A 40 -25.46 -17.35 -19.84
N ASN A 41 -24.40 -17.14 -19.06
CA ASN A 41 -24.47 -16.87 -17.63
C ASN A 41 -25.00 -15.44 -17.40
N LEU A 42 -25.93 -15.28 -16.45
CA LEU A 42 -26.36 -13.95 -16.02
C LEU A 42 -25.21 -13.22 -15.28
N VAL A 43 -25.31 -11.90 -15.18
CA VAL A 43 -24.37 -11.10 -14.38
C VAL A 43 -24.37 -11.64 -12.94
N GLY A 44 -23.20 -12.11 -12.50
CA GLY A 44 -22.99 -12.73 -11.19
C GLY A 44 -23.24 -14.25 -11.13
N GLU A 45 -23.72 -14.89 -12.19
CA GLU A 45 -23.65 -16.35 -12.28
C GLU A 45 -22.22 -16.78 -12.60
N GLN A 46 -21.70 -17.72 -11.80
CA GLN A 46 -20.39 -18.31 -12.05
C GLN A 46 -20.43 -19.09 -13.36
N SER A 47 -19.46 -18.85 -14.24
CA SER A 47 -19.37 -19.56 -15.50
C SER A 47 -19.23 -21.07 -15.28
N THR A 48 -20.07 -21.85 -15.95
CA THR A 48 -19.94 -23.31 -15.99
C THR A 48 -18.72 -23.76 -16.79
N LYS A 49 -18.20 -22.89 -17.67
CA LYS A 49 -16.96 -23.09 -18.42
C LYS A 49 -15.80 -22.47 -17.64
N GLN A 50 -15.00 -23.32 -17.00
CA GLN A 50 -13.71 -22.94 -16.42
C GLN A 50 -12.72 -22.76 -17.57
N THR A 51 -12.34 -21.52 -17.85
CA THR A 51 -11.31 -21.20 -18.84
C THR A 51 -10.09 -20.72 -18.07
N PRO A 52 -8.88 -21.26 -18.34
CA PRO A 52 -7.68 -20.79 -17.68
C PRO A 52 -7.52 -19.27 -17.83
N PHE A 53 -7.39 -18.56 -16.71
CA PHE A 53 -7.21 -17.11 -16.68
C PHE A 53 -5.94 -16.74 -15.94
N LYS A 54 -5.18 -15.77 -16.46
CA LYS A 54 -3.93 -15.33 -15.85
C LYS A 54 -4.09 -13.92 -15.30
N VAL A 55 -3.68 -13.73 -14.05
CA VAL A 55 -3.62 -12.41 -13.41
C VAL A 55 -2.16 -12.07 -13.13
N ILE A 56 -1.72 -10.92 -13.63
CA ILE A 56 -0.39 -10.39 -13.33
C ILE A 56 -0.55 -9.21 -12.37
N VAL A 57 0.10 -9.32 -11.21
CA VAL A 57 0.25 -8.26 -10.21
C VAL A 57 1.65 -7.66 -10.36
N VAL A 58 1.76 -6.34 -10.33
CA VAL A 58 3.05 -5.63 -10.45
C VAL A 58 3.32 -4.90 -9.14
N GLY A 59 4.36 -5.34 -8.43
CA GLY A 59 4.73 -4.83 -7.12
C GLY A 59 4.18 -5.66 -5.96
N SER A 60 5.06 -5.98 -5.02
CA SER A 60 4.84 -6.73 -3.78
C SER A 60 4.92 -5.83 -2.54
N GLY A 61 4.48 -4.57 -2.69
CA GLY A 61 4.18 -3.68 -1.58
C GLY A 61 2.82 -4.02 -0.93
N ALA A 62 2.36 -3.17 -0.01
CA ALA A 62 1.14 -3.41 0.75
C ALA A 62 -0.08 -3.75 -0.13
N ALA A 63 -0.32 -3.02 -1.22
CA ALA A 63 -1.43 -3.28 -2.13
C ALA A 63 -1.32 -4.63 -2.87
N GLY A 64 -0.11 -5.02 -3.29
CA GLY A 64 0.11 -6.30 -3.95
C GLY A 64 -0.10 -7.47 -3.00
N ILE A 65 0.36 -7.33 -1.75
CA ILE A 65 0.18 -8.34 -0.70
C ILE A 65 -1.31 -8.48 -0.32
N ASP A 66 -2.03 -7.37 -0.18
CA ASP A 66 -3.48 -7.37 0.09
C ASP A 66 -4.28 -8.05 -1.03
N PHE A 67 -3.94 -7.75 -2.29
CA PHE A 67 -4.53 -8.42 -3.44
C PHE A 67 -4.29 -9.94 -3.38
N LEU A 68 -3.04 -10.36 -3.11
CA LEU A 68 -2.69 -11.78 -3.04
C LEU A 68 -3.43 -12.48 -1.90
N HIS A 69 -3.51 -11.89 -0.71
CA HIS A 69 -4.31 -12.40 0.42
C HIS A 69 -5.76 -12.70 -0.01
N HIS A 70 -6.44 -11.70 -0.58
CA HIS A 70 -7.83 -11.85 -1.00
C HIS A 70 -8.01 -12.82 -2.18
N SER A 71 -7.02 -12.92 -3.07
CA SER A 71 -7.05 -13.85 -4.20
C SER A 71 -7.16 -15.33 -3.77
N LEU A 72 -6.60 -15.68 -2.61
CA LEU A 72 -6.65 -17.04 -2.04
C LEU A 72 -8.08 -17.56 -1.88
N THR A 73 -9.01 -16.65 -1.57
CA THR A 73 -10.42 -16.97 -1.35
C THR A 73 -11.27 -16.62 -2.57
N ALA A 74 -11.03 -15.45 -3.17
CA ALA A 74 -11.82 -14.94 -4.30
C ALA A 74 -11.73 -15.85 -5.55
N PHE A 75 -10.59 -16.51 -5.77
CA PHE A 75 -10.39 -17.40 -6.92
C PHE A 75 -10.52 -18.88 -6.59
N LYS A 76 -10.96 -19.24 -5.38
CA LYS A 76 -11.09 -20.63 -4.97
C LYS A 76 -12.09 -21.37 -5.88
N GLY A 77 -11.64 -22.47 -6.48
CA GLY A 77 -12.46 -23.26 -7.41
C GLY A 77 -12.57 -22.67 -8.82
N LEU A 78 -11.79 -21.63 -9.12
CA LEU A 78 -11.60 -21.09 -10.46
C LEU A 78 -10.24 -21.53 -11.01
N ASP A 79 -10.15 -21.67 -12.34
CA ASP A 79 -8.89 -21.89 -13.04
C ASP A 79 -8.16 -20.55 -13.28
N VAL A 80 -7.60 -19.98 -12.20
CA VAL A 80 -6.89 -18.69 -12.22
C VAL A 80 -5.45 -18.86 -11.75
N ASP A 81 -4.49 -18.53 -12.61
CA ASP A 81 -3.05 -18.47 -12.31
C ASP A 81 -2.64 -17.03 -12.01
N VAL A 82 -2.27 -16.77 -10.75
CA VAL A 82 -1.84 -15.45 -10.27
C VAL A 82 -0.32 -15.41 -10.20
N ARG A 83 0.29 -14.36 -10.75
CA ARG A 83 1.73 -14.09 -10.65
C ARG A 83 1.97 -12.65 -10.26
N CYS A 84 2.82 -12.43 -9.28
CA CYS A 84 3.26 -11.12 -8.83
C CYS A 84 4.74 -10.94 -9.18
N PHE A 85 5.08 -9.84 -9.84
CA PHE A 85 6.47 -9.49 -10.15
C PHE A 85 6.86 -8.23 -9.42
N ASP A 86 8.00 -8.27 -8.72
CA ASP A 86 8.60 -7.10 -8.10
C ASP A 86 10.04 -6.93 -8.57
N LYS A 87 10.40 -5.68 -8.85
CA LYS A 87 11.76 -5.32 -9.24
C LYS A 87 12.75 -5.46 -8.08
N ASN A 88 12.29 -5.33 -6.84
CA ASN A 88 13.11 -5.31 -5.66
C ASN A 88 13.58 -6.72 -5.28
N ALA A 89 14.65 -6.78 -4.49
CA ALA A 89 15.19 -8.04 -3.97
C ALA A 89 14.42 -8.57 -2.75
N ASP A 90 13.45 -7.81 -2.24
CA ASP A 90 12.56 -8.19 -1.14
C ASP A 90 11.19 -7.51 -1.32
N VAL A 91 10.20 -8.00 -0.60
CA VAL A 91 8.84 -7.45 -0.55
C VAL A 91 8.77 -6.20 0.32
N GLY A 92 7.66 -5.46 0.26
CA GLY A 92 7.40 -4.30 1.13
C GLY A 92 7.26 -2.97 0.39
N GLY A 93 7.65 -2.92 -0.89
CA GLY A 93 7.48 -1.75 -1.75
C GLY A 93 8.15 -0.50 -1.16
N THR A 94 7.38 0.57 -0.93
CA THR A 94 7.87 1.82 -0.33
C THR A 94 8.65 1.58 0.97
N TRP A 95 8.17 0.66 1.80
CA TRP A 95 8.80 0.33 3.08
C TRP A 95 10.04 -0.54 2.92
N TYR A 96 10.28 -1.14 1.75
CA TYR A 96 11.57 -1.75 1.41
C TYR A 96 12.58 -0.69 0.92
N GLU A 97 12.13 0.25 0.09
CA GLU A 97 13.04 1.16 -0.61
C GLU A 97 13.55 2.33 0.24
N ASN A 98 12.70 2.90 1.09
CA ASN A 98 13.02 4.16 1.77
C ASN A 98 13.76 3.89 3.09
N ARG A 99 15.07 4.21 3.11
CA ARG A 99 15.98 3.94 4.24
C ARG A 99 16.68 5.19 4.78
N TYR A 100 16.11 6.37 4.50
CA TYR A 100 16.67 7.62 5.02
C TYR A 100 16.34 7.79 6.52
N PRO A 101 17.23 8.43 7.31
CA PRO A 101 16.98 8.74 8.72
C PRO A 101 15.62 9.41 8.96
N GLY A 102 14.85 8.87 9.90
CA GLY A 102 13.54 9.41 10.25
C GLY A 102 12.38 8.99 9.35
N CYS A 103 12.61 8.12 8.37
CA CYS A 103 11.53 7.59 7.55
C CYS A 103 10.55 6.80 8.43
N ALA A 104 9.33 7.32 8.57
CA ALA A 104 8.27 6.76 9.42
C ALA A 104 6.90 7.00 8.78
N CYS A 105 5.89 6.24 9.24
CA CYS A 105 4.51 6.50 8.86
C CYS A 105 4.00 7.83 9.43
N ASP A 106 3.12 8.48 8.68
CA ASP A 106 2.40 9.69 9.10
C ASP A 106 1.13 9.37 9.89
N GLY A 107 0.51 8.22 9.61
CA GLY A 107 -0.60 7.66 10.38
C GLY A 107 -0.14 6.80 11.57
N PRO A 108 -0.95 6.65 12.62
CA PRO A 108 -0.63 5.76 13.73
C PRO A 108 -0.50 4.30 13.29
N SER A 109 0.54 3.58 13.75
CA SER A 109 0.81 2.18 13.41
C SER A 109 -0.38 1.24 13.65
N PRO A 110 -1.16 1.36 14.75
CA PRO A 110 -2.36 0.53 14.94
C PRO A 110 -3.45 0.75 13.88
N SER A 111 -3.43 1.87 13.16
CA SER A 111 -4.30 2.15 12.01
C SER A 111 -3.63 1.90 10.65
N TYR A 112 -2.30 1.82 10.62
CA TYR A 112 -1.49 1.59 9.41
C TYR A 112 -1.07 0.12 9.30
N GLN A 113 -2.05 -0.76 9.14
CA GLN A 113 -1.87 -2.21 9.02
C GLN A 113 -3.08 -2.83 8.30
N PHE A 114 -2.97 -4.08 7.88
CA PHE A 114 -4.12 -4.76 7.29
C PHE A 114 -5.16 -5.09 8.35
N ALA A 115 -6.43 -4.79 8.05
CA ALA A 115 -7.54 -5.09 8.95
C ALA A 115 -7.64 -6.59 9.28
N TRP A 116 -7.29 -7.45 8.32
CA TRP A 116 -7.25 -8.90 8.44
C TRP A 116 -5.96 -9.45 9.08
N ARG A 117 -4.93 -8.62 9.28
CA ARG A 117 -3.68 -8.99 9.97
C ARG A 117 -3.25 -7.93 10.99
N PRO A 118 -3.97 -7.80 12.11
CA PRO A 118 -3.54 -6.95 13.23
C PRO A 118 -2.16 -7.35 13.75
N ASN A 119 -1.34 -6.36 14.10
CA ASN A 119 -0.04 -6.52 14.73
C ASN A 119 -0.03 -5.91 16.15
N PRO A 120 -0.15 -6.72 17.21
CA PRO A 120 -0.06 -6.23 18.59
C PRO A 120 1.38 -5.87 19.01
N GLU A 121 2.39 -6.09 18.16
CA GLU A 121 3.80 -5.93 18.50
C GLU A 121 4.40 -4.57 18.15
N TRP A 122 3.62 -3.64 17.59
CA TRP A 122 4.12 -2.30 17.29
C TRP A 122 4.86 -1.71 18.49
N SER A 123 6.07 -1.22 18.25
CA SER A 123 6.96 -0.67 19.26
C SER A 123 6.65 0.80 19.54
N LYS A 124 6.13 1.52 18.54
CA LYS A 124 5.81 2.94 18.60
C LYS A 124 4.45 3.25 17.98
N TYR A 125 3.88 4.39 18.38
CA TYR A 125 2.65 4.92 17.83
C TYR A 125 2.80 5.36 16.37
N TYR A 126 3.97 5.90 15.99
CA TYR A 126 4.40 6.09 14.61
C TYR A 126 5.66 5.26 14.36
N SER A 127 5.50 4.11 13.70
CA SER A 127 6.58 3.18 13.41
C SER A 127 7.47 3.68 12.30
N GLU A 128 8.77 3.39 12.44
CA GLU A 128 9.77 3.70 11.44
C GLU A 128 9.75 2.66 10.31
N SER A 129 10.33 3.02 9.16
CA SER A 129 10.31 2.19 7.96
C SER A 129 10.79 0.74 8.17
N PRO A 130 11.83 0.45 8.98
CA PRO A 130 12.27 -0.93 9.18
C PRO A 130 11.20 -1.81 9.82
N GLU A 131 10.49 -1.31 10.84
CA GLU A 131 9.47 -2.08 11.55
C GLU A 131 8.24 -2.36 10.66
N ILE A 132 7.82 -1.37 9.88
CA ILE A 132 6.70 -1.54 8.94
C ILE A 132 7.07 -2.53 7.83
N TRP A 133 8.33 -2.48 7.37
CA TRP A 133 8.84 -3.46 6.42
C TRP A 133 8.82 -4.87 6.98
N GLU A 134 9.31 -5.07 8.21
CA GLU A 134 9.30 -6.38 8.89
C GLU A 134 7.88 -6.92 9.04
N TYR A 135 6.91 -6.09 9.42
CA TYR A 135 5.50 -6.46 9.46
C TYR A 135 5.00 -6.96 8.10
N ILE A 136 5.20 -6.19 7.03
CA ILE A 136 4.73 -6.56 5.68
C ILE A 136 5.45 -7.82 5.18
N LYS A 137 6.77 -7.90 5.43
CA LYS A 137 7.61 -9.02 5.01
C LYS A 137 7.21 -10.32 5.71
N GLY A 138 6.88 -10.28 7.00
CA GLY A 138 6.47 -11.45 7.77
C GLY A 138 5.18 -12.11 7.27
N ILE A 139 4.26 -11.31 6.71
CA ILE A 139 2.97 -11.82 6.18
C ILE A 139 3.15 -12.79 5.02
N VAL A 140 4.13 -12.52 4.15
CA VAL A 140 4.33 -13.28 2.91
C VAL A 140 4.55 -14.78 3.17
N PRO A 141 5.53 -15.21 4.00
CA PRO A 141 5.68 -16.62 4.34
C PRO A 141 4.53 -17.15 5.22
N ASP A 142 3.99 -16.35 6.14
CA ASP A 142 2.89 -16.76 7.04
C ASP A 142 1.64 -17.22 6.28
N GLU A 143 1.36 -16.56 5.14
CA GLU A 143 0.22 -16.89 4.27
C GLU A 143 0.59 -17.72 3.03
N GLY A 144 1.87 -18.09 2.89
CA GLY A 144 2.38 -18.82 1.72
C GLY A 144 2.21 -18.06 0.41
N LEU A 145 2.36 -16.72 0.44
CA LEU A 145 2.22 -15.85 -0.72
C LEU A 145 3.48 -15.83 -1.59
N ASP A 146 4.61 -16.30 -1.06
CA ASP A 146 5.89 -16.43 -1.75
C ASP A 146 5.76 -17.20 -3.07
N ARG A 147 4.88 -18.22 -3.12
CA ARG A 147 4.60 -19.00 -4.34
C ARG A 147 4.08 -18.18 -5.53
N PHE A 148 3.50 -17.01 -5.27
CA PHE A 148 2.99 -16.11 -6.31
C PHE A 148 4.03 -15.06 -6.72
N ILE A 149 5.02 -14.78 -5.86
CA ILE A 149 5.88 -13.62 -5.98
C ILE A 149 7.22 -14.01 -6.61
N GLN A 150 7.59 -13.30 -7.66
CA GLN A 150 8.90 -13.37 -8.27
C GLN A 150 9.60 -12.02 -8.13
N LEU A 151 10.61 -11.99 -7.25
CA LEU A 151 11.46 -10.83 -6.97
C LEU A 151 12.50 -10.63 -8.08
N ASN A 152 13.26 -9.53 -8.00
CA ASN A 152 14.32 -9.19 -8.97
C ASN A 152 13.84 -9.21 -10.43
N THR A 153 12.56 -8.89 -10.65
CA THR A 153 11.89 -8.97 -11.96
C THR A 153 11.10 -7.70 -12.23
N GLU A 154 11.62 -6.86 -13.12
CA GLU A 154 11.01 -5.60 -13.54
C GLU A 154 10.03 -5.83 -14.70
N VAL A 155 8.80 -5.32 -14.57
CA VAL A 155 7.87 -5.20 -15.69
C VAL A 155 8.24 -3.95 -16.50
N LYS A 156 8.86 -4.14 -17.69
CA LYS A 156 9.33 -3.04 -18.55
C LYS A 156 8.22 -2.40 -19.37
N LYS A 157 7.24 -3.20 -19.76
CA LYS A 157 6.16 -2.79 -20.67
C LYS A 157 4.96 -3.70 -20.50
N ALA A 158 3.77 -3.12 -20.55
CA ALA A 158 2.51 -3.83 -20.74
C ALA A 158 1.81 -3.24 -21.96
N THR A 159 1.33 -4.07 -22.87
CA THR A 159 0.61 -3.63 -24.07
C THR A 159 -0.63 -4.50 -24.26
N TRP A 160 -1.77 -3.85 -24.38
CA TRP A 160 -3.04 -4.52 -24.63
C TRP A 160 -3.11 -4.99 -26.09
N ASP A 161 -3.41 -6.27 -26.29
CA ASP A 161 -3.73 -6.85 -27.59
C ASP A 161 -5.26 -6.92 -27.73
N GLU A 162 -5.85 -5.96 -28.43
CA GLU A 162 -7.31 -5.86 -28.64
C GLU A 162 -7.92 -7.15 -29.22
N LYS A 163 -7.20 -7.80 -30.15
CA LYS A 163 -7.71 -8.98 -30.85
C LYS A 163 -7.75 -10.21 -29.97
N LYS A 164 -6.89 -10.27 -28.95
CA LYS A 164 -6.84 -11.40 -28.01
C LYS A 164 -7.47 -11.06 -26.67
N SER A 165 -7.74 -9.79 -26.43
CA SER A 165 -8.20 -9.24 -25.15
C SER A 165 -7.30 -9.67 -23.98
N VAL A 166 -5.98 -9.59 -24.20
CA VAL A 166 -4.97 -9.91 -23.18
C VAL A 166 -3.87 -8.86 -23.14
N TRP A 167 -3.24 -8.72 -21.97
CA TRP A 167 -2.01 -7.94 -21.82
C TRP A 167 -0.80 -8.78 -22.23
N THR A 168 0.00 -8.23 -23.14
CA THR A 168 1.37 -8.69 -23.39
C THR A 168 2.31 -7.94 -22.46
N VAL A 169 2.97 -8.66 -21.56
CA VAL A 169 3.86 -8.09 -20.54
C VAL A 169 5.31 -8.48 -20.84
N VAL A 170 6.20 -7.48 -20.88
CA VAL A 170 7.65 -7.68 -21.07
C VAL A 170 8.33 -7.58 -19.72
N LEU A 171 8.99 -8.66 -19.32
CA LEU A 171 9.75 -8.78 -18.07
C LEU A 171 11.24 -8.64 -18.34
N ALA A 172 11.98 -8.13 -17.36
CA ALA A 172 13.43 -8.13 -17.35
C ALA A 172 13.94 -8.47 -15.95
N SER A 173 15.03 -9.25 -15.87
CA SER A 173 15.75 -9.40 -14.61
C SER A 173 16.41 -8.06 -14.23
N THR A 174 16.46 -7.78 -12.93
CA THR A 174 17.01 -6.54 -12.36
C THR A 174 17.65 -6.82 -11.01
N ASP A 175 18.57 -5.97 -10.59
CA ASP A 175 19.16 -5.96 -9.25
C ASP A 175 18.38 -5.07 -8.27
N GLY A 176 17.22 -4.56 -8.67
CA GLY A 176 16.39 -3.65 -7.89
C GLY A 176 16.80 -2.17 -7.93
N SER A 177 17.97 -1.85 -8.51
CA SER A 177 18.57 -0.49 -8.48
C SER A 177 17.89 0.54 -9.40
N LYS A 178 16.98 0.11 -10.27
CA LYS A 178 16.23 0.99 -11.16
C LYS A 178 15.00 1.53 -10.44
N HIS A 179 14.97 2.84 -10.27
CA HIS A 179 13.87 3.56 -9.61
C HIS A 179 13.44 4.75 -10.46
N ALA A 180 12.18 5.17 -10.28
CA ALA A 180 11.60 6.32 -10.98
C ALA A 180 11.80 7.66 -10.23
N TRP A 181 12.69 7.72 -9.23
CA TRP A 181 13.05 8.98 -8.59
C TRP A 181 13.92 9.84 -9.52
N LYS A 182 13.94 11.14 -9.29
CA LYS A 182 14.64 12.10 -10.15
C LYS A 182 15.50 13.02 -9.31
N TRP A 183 16.72 13.23 -9.76
CA TRP A 183 17.54 14.32 -9.21
C TRP A 183 16.87 15.67 -9.49
N PRO A 184 17.01 16.66 -8.59
CA PRO A 184 16.65 18.02 -8.91
C PRO A 184 17.58 18.54 -10.02
N ASP A 185 17.04 19.38 -10.89
CA ASP A 185 17.79 20.00 -11.97
C ASP A 185 18.65 21.14 -11.42
N ILE A 186 19.84 20.79 -10.93
CA ILE A 186 20.80 21.73 -10.33
C ILE A 186 22.11 21.63 -11.12
N PRO A 187 22.53 22.71 -11.83
CA PRO A 187 23.80 22.73 -12.54
C PRO A 187 24.97 22.39 -11.61
N GLY A 188 25.81 21.45 -12.05
CA GLY A 188 26.98 21.02 -11.30
C GLY A 188 26.70 20.07 -10.13
N LEU A 189 25.47 19.60 -9.90
CA LEU A 189 25.14 18.67 -8.81
C LEU A 189 26.10 17.47 -8.77
N GLN A 190 26.31 16.81 -9.92
CA GLN A 190 27.17 15.63 -10.03
C GLN A 190 28.68 15.93 -9.91
N SER A 191 29.07 17.21 -9.91
CA SER A 191 30.47 17.62 -9.70
C SER A 191 30.83 17.81 -8.23
N PHE A 192 29.83 17.78 -7.33
CA PHE A 192 30.04 17.91 -5.90
C PHE A 192 30.96 16.80 -5.38
N LYS A 193 32.01 17.19 -4.65
CA LYS A 193 33.04 16.27 -4.15
C LYS A 193 32.63 15.51 -2.88
N GLY A 194 31.56 15.95 -2.22
CA GLY A 194 30.99 15.24 -1.08
C GLY A 194 30.04 14.12 -1.50
N ARG A 195 29.40 13.50 -0.51
CA ARG A 195 28.41 12.45 -0.75
C ARG A 195 27.05 13.06 -1.09
N ILE A 196 26.39 12.51 -2.11
CA ILE A 196 25.04 12.90 -2.54
C ILE A 196 24.13 11.70 -2.38
N PHE A 197 22.95 11.93 -1.80
CA PHE A 197 21.89 10.93 -1.67
C PHE A 197 20.57 11.50 -2.17
N HIS A 198 19.75 10.64 -2.75
CA HIS A 198 18.32 10.89 -2.90
C HIS A 198 17.62 10.10 -1.77
N THR A 199 16.61 10.64 -1.09
CA THR A 199 15.96 9.95 0.05
C THR A 199 15.39 8.59 -0.34
N ALA A 200 14.83 8.48 -1.55
CA ALA A 200 14.37 7.21 -2.15
C ALA A 200 15.47 6.23 -2.57
N ASN A 201 16.75 6.56 -2.39
CA ASN A 201 17.91 5.68 -2.62
C ASN A 201 19.05 6.08 -1.67
N TYR A 202 18.73 6.09 -0.38
CA TYR A 202 19.66 6.47 0.67
C TYR A 202 20.50 5.27 1.09
N GLN A 203 21.80 5.46 1.29
CA GLN A 203 22.66 4.43 1.84
C GLN A 203 22.46 4.35 3.35
N GLU A 204 21.75 3.32 3.79
CA GLU A 204 21.51 3.06 5.21
C GLU A 204 22.83 2.98 6.01
N GLY A 205 22.80 3.48 7.25
CA GLY A 205 23.95 3.47 8.16
C GLY A 205 25.07 4.45 7.82
N TYR A 206 24.89 5.33 6.82
CA TYR A 206 25.88 6.38 6.56
C TYR A 206 25.94 7.38 7.72
N ASP A 207 27.06 7.41 8.42
CA ASP A 207 27.30 8.28 9.56
C ASP A 207 27.29 9.76 9.14
N LEU A 208 26.40 10.56 9.72
CA LEU A 208 26.30 12.00 9.49
C LEU A 208 26.97 12.83 10.59
N LYS A 209 27.48 12.19 11.65
CA LYS A 209 27.98 12.85 12.84
C LYS A 209 29.10 13.84 12.51
N GLY A 210 28.95 15.06 13.00
CA GLY A 210 29.92 16.13 12.82
C GLY A 210 30.08 16.63 11.36
N LYS A 211 29.28 16.15 10.41
CA LYS A 211 29.34 16.58 9.00
C LYS A 211 28.56 17.87 8.78
N ARG A 212 28.85 18.54 7.66
CA ARG A 212 28.04 19.64 7.12
C ARG A 212 27.08 19.05 6.10
N VAL A 213 25.79 19.15 6.36
CA VAL A 213 24.74 18.49 5.56
C VAL A 213 23.82 19.53 4.94
N ALA A 214 23.48 19.34 3.67
CA ALA A 214 22.47 20.13 2.97
C ALA A 214 21.28 19.23 2.63
N VAL A 215 20.08 19.64 3.03
CA VAL A 215 18.81 18.99 2.65
C VAL A 215 18.08 19.91 1.68
N ILE A 216 17.78 19.40 0.49
CA ILE A 216 17.08 20.13 -0.58
C ILE A 216 15.66 19.58 -0.69
N GLY A 217 14.67 20.42 -0.37
CA GLY A 217 13.26 20.06 -0.33
C GLY A 217 12.67 19.99 1.07
N SER A 218 11.41 20.39 1.20
CA SER A 218 10.65 20.47 2.45
C SER A 218 9.37 19.63 2.45
N GLY A 219 9.26 18.65 1.55
CA GLY A 219 8.20 17.64 1.62
C GLY A 219 8.41 16.70 2.82
N SER A 220 7.53 15.71 3.00
CA SER A 220 7.56 14.81 4.17
C SER A 220 8.94 14.19 4.42
N SER A 221 9.62 13.68 3.38
CA SER A 221 10.97 13.12 3.54
C SER A 221 12.01 14.15 3.97
N GLY A 222 11.91 15.40 3.49
CA GLY A 222 12.82 16.47 3.87
C GLY A 222 12.61 16.91 5.32
N VAL A 223 11.36 17.06 5.73
CA VAL A 223 10.98 17.41 7.12
C VAL A 223 11.44 16.33 8.09
N GLN A 224 11.15 15.05 7.79
CA GLN A 224 11.60 13.91 8.60
C GLN A 224 13.12 13.86 8.70
N MET A 225 13.82 13.96 7.55
CA MET A 225 15.29 13.93 7.52
C MET A 225 15.90 15.05 8.35
N VAL A 226 15.42 16.30 8.19
CA VAL A 226 15.91 17.46 8.94
C VAL A 226 15.70 17.26 10.44
N ALA A 227 14.51 16.84 10.85
CA ALA A 227 14.19 16.64 12.27
C ALA A 227 15.04 15.51 12.89
N SER A 228 15.31 14.44 12.14
CA SER A 228 16.04 13.28 12.65
C SER A 228 17.55 13.46 12.72
N ILE A 229 18.15 14.29 11.87
CA ILE A 229 19.62 14.45 11.84
C ILE A 229 20.11 15.72 12.53
N TYR A 230 19.20 16.60 12.95
CA TYR A 230 19.52 17.95 13.45
C TYR A 230 20.57 17.94 14.57
N ASP A 231 20.43 17.05 15.55
CA ASP A 231 21.33 16.98 16.72
C ASP A 231 22.67 16.26 16.42
N ASP A 232 22.76 15.51 15.33
CA ASP A 232 23.95 14.71 15.00
C ASP A 232 24.97 15.46 14.12
N VAL A 233 24.49 16.37 13.27
CA VAL A 233 25.32 17.07 12.28
C VAL A 233 26.00 18.30 12.88
N ASN A 234 27.16 18.71 12.34
CA ASN A 234 27.86 19.92 12.77
C ASN A 234 27.16 21.19 12.25
N LYS A 235 26.73 21.16 10.97
CA LYS A 235 25.93 22.24 10.39
C LYS A 235 24.89 21.65 9.44
N LEU A 236 23.63 22.04 9.63
CA LEU A 236 22.52 21.71 8.77
C LEU A 236 22.12 22.92 7.93
N TYR A 237 22.06 22.74 6.62
CA TYR A 237 21.53 23.73 5.68
C TYR A 237 20.28 23.16 5.03
N THR A 238 19.21 23.95 4.97
CA THR A 238 17.94 23.54 4.36
C THR A 238 17.58 24.49 3.22
N TRP A 239 17.27 23.93 2.05
CA TRP A 239 16.77 24.69 0.90
C TRP A 239 15.31 24.37 0.66
N VAL A 240 14.47 25.38 0.91
CA VAL A 240 13.02 25.30 0.78
C VAL A 240 12.60 26.15 -0.41
N ARG A 241 12.11 25.50 -1.48
CA ARG A 241 11.61 26.22 -2.67
C ARG A 241 10.21 26.79 -2.43
N SER A 242 9.35 26.02 -1.78
CA SER A 242 7.96 26.38 -1.50
C SER A 242 7.67 26.00 -0.05
N PRO A 243 6.98 26.87 0.71
CA PRO A 243 6.63 26.54 2.09
C PRO A 243 5.75 25.29 2.14
N THR A 244 5.85 24.53 3.23
CA THR A 244 5.07 23.32 3.46
C THR A 244 4.32 23.46 4.77
N TRP A 245 3.02 23.21 4.72
CA TRP A 245 2.17 23.19 5.92
C TRP A 245 2.46 21.92 6.72
N ILE A 246 2.75 22.10 8.00
CA ILE A 246 2.99 21.00 8.94
C ILE A 246 1.88 21.04 9.97
N THR A 247 1.15 19.94 10.08
CA THR A 247 0.08 19.78 11.07
C THR A 247 0.56 18.99 12.27
N ALA A 248 -0.18 19.11 13.36
CA ALA A 248 -0.02 18.21 14.49
C ALA A 248 -0.38 16.77 14.06
N GLY A 249 0.28 15.77 14.66
CA GLY A 249 0.07 14.35 14.36
C GLY A 249 -1.40 13.91 14.42
N PHE A 250 -1.71 12.79 13.78
CA PHE A 250 -3.06 12.24 13.75
C PHE A 250 -3.42 11.53 15.05
N ALA A 251 -4.70 11.63 15.42
CA ALA A 251 -5.24 11.04 16.64
C ALA A 251 -4.41 11.33 17.91
N GLN A 252 -4.15 12.62 18.19
CA GLN A 252 -3.22 13.03 19.25
C GLN A 252 -3.66 12.59 20.64
N LYS A 253 -4.95 12.34 20.86
CA LYS A 253 -5.46 11.86 22.15
C LYS A 253 -4.81 10.54 22.58
N TYR A 254 -4.36 9.74 21.61
CA TYR A 254 -3.72 8.43 21.84
C TYR A 254 -2.21 8.44 21.59
N ALA A 255 -1.65 9.57 21.18
CA ALA A 255 -0.21 9.77 21.03
C ALA A 255 0.46 10.04 22.40
N GLY A 256 1.78 10.21 22.40
CA GLY A 256 2.54 10.54 23.59
C GLY A 256 2.25 11.96 24.09
N LYS A 257 2.78 12.29 25.28
CA LYS A 257 2.64 13.63 25.88
C LYS A 257 3.05 14.71 24.86
N ASN A 258 2.21 15.76 24.74
CA ASN A 258 2.38 16.85 23.78
C ASN A 258 2.39 16.39 22.30
N GLY A 259 1.74 15.26 21.97
CA GLY A 259 1.71 14.72 20.62
C GLY A 259 3.02 14.05 20.17
N ALA A 260 3.92 13.76 21.13
CA ALA A 260 5.16 13.03 20.85
C ALA A 260 4.87 11.60 20.37
N ASN A 261 5.86 10.99 19.72
CA ASN A 261 5.78 9.59 19.34
C ASN A 261 5.85 8.72 20.61
N LEU A 262 4.76 8.03 20.95
CA LEU A 262 4.67 7.14 22.11
C LEU A 262 5.37 5.82 21.80
N SER A 263 6.22 5.35 22.71
CA SER A 263 6.72 3.97 22.72
C SER A 263 5.78 3.10 23.55
N TYR A 264 5.31 1.99 22.99
CA TYR A 264 4.47 1.04 23.70
C TYR A 264 5.31 0.13 24.58
N THR A 265 4.85 -0.12 25.81
CA THR A 265 5.57 -0.99 26.73
C THR A 265 5.28 -2.47 26.43
N GLU A 266 6.08 -3.37 27.01
CA GLU A 266 5.79 -4.80 26.89
C GLU A 266 4.48 -5.20 27.57
N GLU A 267 4.04 -4.47 28.60
CA GLU A 267 2.72 -4.65 29.19
C GLU A 267 1.60 -4.27 28.21
N ASP A 268 1.74 -3.17 27.47
CA ASP A 268 0.78 -2.78 26.42
C ASP A 268 0.67 -3.87 25.35
N LYS A 269 1.81 -4.30 24.81
CA LYS A 269 1.85 -5.35 23.77
C LYS A 269 1.32 -6.68 24.29
N LYS A 270 1.71 -7.09 25.51
CA LYS A 270 1.21 -8.31 26.15
C LYS A 270 -0.31 -8.27 26.30
N LYS A 271 -0.87 -7.16 26.77
CA LYS A 271 -2.32 -6.97 26.88
C LYS A 271 -3.02 -7.17 25.54
N TRP A 272 -2.45 -6.70 24.44
CA TRP A 272 -3.03 -6.85 23.11
C TRP A 272 -2.85 -8.25 22.51
N ARG A 273 -1.73 -8.94 22.81
CA ARG A 273 -1.54 -10.35 22.47
C ARG A 273 -2.57 -11.24 23.16
N GLU A 274 -2.79 -11.03 24.45
CA GLU A 274 -3.68 -11.84 25.28
C GLU A 274 -5.17 -11.52 25.05
N ASP A 275 -5.48 -10.28 24.63
CA ASP A 275 -6.84 -9.81 24.41
C ASP A 275 -6.98 -9.06 23.06
N PRO A 276 -7.20 -9.81 21.95
CA PRO A 276 -7.35 -9.23 20.62
C PRO A 276 -8.53 -8.27 20.48
N GLU A 277 -9.60 -8.44 21.27
CA GLU A 277 -10.75 -7.53 21.24
C GLU A 277 -10.40 -6.18 21.87
N LYS A 278 -9.61 -6.14 22.95
CA LYS A 278 -9.06 -4.87 23.47
C LYS A 278 -8.15 -4.19 22.46
N TYR A 279 -7.34 -4.94 21.71
CA TYR A 279 -6.54 -4.34 20.65
C TYR A 279 -7.41 -3.77 19.53
N ARG A 280 -8.47 -4.49 19.14
CA ARG A 280 -9.46 -4.01 18.16
C ARG A 280 -10.17 -2.74 18.65
N GLU A 281 -10.60 -2.67 19.90
CA GLU A 281 -11.20 -1.48 20.50
C GLU A 281 -10.24 -0.29 20.43
N TYR A 282 -8.99 -0.48 20.85
CA TYR A 282 -7.96 0.55 20.78
C TYR A 282 -7.74 1.08 19.35
N ARG A 283 -7.65 0.19 18.37
CA ARG A 283 -7.55 0.58 16.95
C ARG A 283 -8.76 1.38 16.48
N LYS A 284 -9.97 0.95 16.87
CA LYS A 284 -11.21 1.64 16.49
C LYS A 284 -11.29 3.04 17.08
N LEU A 285 -10.81 3.24 18.30
CA LEU A 285 -10.72 4.56 18.94
C LEU A 285 -9.78 5.50 18.16
N ILE A 286 -8.62 5.00 17.71
CA ILE A 286 -7.70 5.76 16.86
C ILE A 286 -8.35 6.09 15.52
N GLU A 287 -8.90 5.09 14.84
CA GLU A 287 -9.57 5.27 13.54
C GLU A 287 -10.73 6.26 13.63
N GLU A 288 -11.52 6.22 14.71
CA GLU A 288 -12.62 7.16 14.95
C GLU A 288 -12.14 8.60 14.99
N GLU A 289 -11.09 8.90 15.78
CA GLU A 289 -10.53 10.25 15.89
C GLU A 289 -9.94 10.74 14.55
N ILE A 290 -9.27 9.86 13.79
CA ILE A 290 -8.76 10.19 12.45
C ILE A 290 -9.92 10.56 11.51
N ASN A 291 -10.98 9.76 11.52
CA ASN A 291 -12.11 9.91 10.60
C ASN A 291 -13.00 11.13 10.93
N GLN A 292 -12.96 11.67 12.15
CA GLN A 292 -13.69 12.91 12.50
C GLN A 292 -13.30 14.09 11.60
N ARG A 293 -12.05 14.12 11.09
CA ARG A 293 -11.55 15.19 10.23
C ARG A 293 -12.07 15.11 8.79
N PHE A 294 -12.77 14.05 8.40
CA PHE A 294 -13.23 13.86 7.02
C PHE A 294 -14.15 14.98 6.53
N LYS A 295 -14.91 15.61 7.45
CA LYS A 295 -15.78 16.73 7.12
C LYS A 295 -15.03 17.95 6.58
N VAL A 296 -13.79 18.17 6.99
CA VAL A 296 -12.95 19.28 6.51
C VAL A 296 -12.54 19.09 5.04
N ILE A 297 -12.43 17.84 4.60
CA ILE A 297 -11.97 17.47 3.25
C ILE A 297 -13.13 17.60 2.23
N ILE A 298 -14.37 17.46 2.68
CA ILE A 298 -15.55 17.61 1.81
C ILE A 298 -15.76 19.10 1.53
N ARG A 299 -15.69 19.49 0.26
CA ARG A 299 -15.94 20.88 -0.16
C ARG A 299 -17.33 21.35 0.27
N ASN A 300 -17.43 22.61 0.67
CA ASN A 300 -18.68 23.29 1.06
C ASN A 300 -19.36 22.78 2.33
N THR A 301 -18.64 22.05 3.19
CA THR A 301 -19.07 21.85 4.58
C THR A 301 -18.72 23.09 5.41
N ALA A 302 -19.42 23.29 6.53
CA ALA A 302 -19.09 24.37 7.48
C ALA A 302 -17.66 24.23 7.99
N GLU A 303 -17.25 22.99 8.30
CA GLU A 303 -15.90 22.67 8.77
C GLU A 303 -14.81 22.95 7.71
N SER A 304 -15.11 22.75 6.42
CA SER A 304 -14.17 23.08 5.33
C SER A 304 -14.06 24.60 5.12
N GLN A 305 -15.14 25.35 5.30
CA GLN A 305 -15.12 26.81 5.20
C GLN A 305 -14.32 27.45 6.34
N GLU A 306 -14.58 27.03 7.58
CA GLU A 306 -13.85 27.48 8.77
C GLU A 306 -12.34 27.21 8.66
N ALA A 307 -11.96 26.03 8.15
CA ALA A 307 -10.57 25.67 7.93
C ALA A 307 -9.86 26.46 6.80
N ASN A 308 -10.60 27.08 5.88
CA ASN A 308 -10.02 27.95 4.84
C ASN A 308 -9.89 29.41 5.29
N GLU A 309 -10.63 29.81 6.32
CA GLU A 309 -10.64 31.17 6.87
C GLU A 309 -9.59 31.37 7.99
N THR A 310 -9.00 30.28 8.47
CA THR A 310 -7.96 30.23 9.52
C THR A 310 -6.57 29.95 8.94
#